data_AF-A0A8T3TLR0-F1
#
_entry.id   AF-A0A8T3TLR0-F1
#
_cell.length_a   1.000
_cell.length_b   1.000
_cell.length_c   1.000
_cell.angle_alpha   90.00
_cell.angle_beta   90.00
_cell.angle_gamma   90.00
#
_symmetry.space_group_name_H-M   'P 1'
#
loop_
_entity.id
_entity.type
_entity.pdbx_description
1 polymer ?
#
loop_
_entity_poly.entity_id
_entity_poly.type
_entity_poly.pdbx_seq_one_letter_code
_entity_poly.pdbx_strand_id
1 'polypeptide(L)'
;MRSDETEMSPRLPLRLWWRATDPPAVTAVLDRLGLRVADGSVPLGAIVLSVIASDGDGLDRLEVGDSVDDSLSATVPRGPRLAALGWATVDAERLAAALGKPLADDAHDDPALGATGHGIASASLPLVLLEPATEGRIAAALARLGEGPVALYLEGATLGPDDATPVTRTGTGRNGRLFRSARPSGPFIVALEP
;
A
#
# COMPACT_ATOMS: atom_id res chain seq x y z
N MET A 1 -16.29 -41.50 8.84
CA MET A 1 -15.53 -41.43 7.57
C MET A 1 -15.69 -40.01 7.05
N ARG A 2 -14.57 -39.30 6.90
CA ARG A 2 -14.51 -37.87 6.57
C ARG A 2 -14.92 -37.62 5.11
N SER A 3 -15.61 -36.51 4.88
CA SER A 3 -15.55 -35.68 3.67
C SER A 3 -15.85 -34.27 4.19
N ASP A 4 -14.85 -33.48 4.56
CA ASP A 4 -14.12 -32.56 3.69
C ASP A 4 -15.04 -31.63 2.87
N GLU A 5 -15.96 -30.95 3.55
CA GLU A 5 -16.37 -29.61 3.14
C GLU A 5 -15.33 -28.62 3.66
N THR A 6 -14.29 -28.39 2.86
CA THR A 6 -13.53 -27.15 2.98
C THR A 6 -14.47 -26.03 2.54
N GLU A 7 -15.27 -25.50 3.48
CA GLU A 7 -15.88 -24.18 3.33
C GLU A 7 -14.74 -23.18 3.12
N MET A 8 -14.39 -22.94 1.86
CA MET A 8 -13.72 -21.72 1.45
C MET A 8 -14.68 -20.58 1.75
N SER A 9 -14.64 -20.06 2.98
CA SER A 9 -15.34 -18.82 3.30
C SER A 9 -14.94 -17.77 2.25
N PRO A 10 -15.91 -17.11 1.59
CA PRO A 10 -15.59 -16.04 0.67
C PRO A 10 -14.84 -14.98 1.47
N ARG A 11 -13.54 -14.83 1.17
CA ARG A 11 -12.74 -13.77 1.77
C ARG A 11 -13.24 -12.47 1.17
N LEU A 12 -13.97 -11.71 1.98
CA LEU A 12 -14.44 -10.38 1.61
C LEU A 12 -13.25 -9.55 1.09
N PRO A 13 -13.41 -8.81 -0.02
CA PRO A 13 -12.33 -8.02 -0.58
C PRO A 13 -11.94 -6.94 0.44
N LEU A 14 -10.67 -6.89 0.79
CA LEU A 14 -10.14 -5.88 1.69
C LEU A 14 -10.21 -4.51 1.00
N ARG A 15 -10.72 -3.49 1.70
CA ARG A 15 -10.85 -2.14 1.16
C ARG A 15 -9.75 -1.23 1.69
N LEU A 16 -9.21 -0.43 0.78
CA LEU A 16 -8.32 0.67 1.09
C LEU A 16 -9.01 1.97 0.72
N TRP A 17 -8.90 2.98 1.57
CA TRP A 17 -9.29 4.34 1.23
C TRP A 17 -8.05 5.23 1.18
N TRP A 18 -7.92 6.00 0.11
CA TRP A 18 -7.04 7.15 0.07
C TRP A 18 -7.89 8.38 0.34
N ARG A 19 -7.83 8.91 1.56
CA ARG A 19 -8.40 10.23 1.86
C ARG A 19 -7.47 11.27 1.30
N ALA A 20 -7.92 11.99 0.29
CA ALA A 20 -7.13 12.95 -0.46
C ALA A 20 -7.69 14.35 -0.26
N THR A 21 -6.81 15.32 -0.07
CA THR A 21 -7.16 16.75 -0.11
C THR A 21 -7.59 17.21 -1.49
N ASP A 22 -7.09 16.54 -2.54
CA ASP A 22 -7.47 16.75 -3.94
C ASP A 22 -7.70 15.37 -4.61
N PRO A 23 -8.90 14.77 -4.46
CA PRO A 23 -9.21 13.47 -5.07
C PRO A 23 -9.00 13.43 -6.59
N PRO A 24 -9.41 14.45 -7.39
CA PRO A 24 -9.11 14.49 -8.82
C PRO A 24 -7.62 14.42 -9.16
N ALA A 25 -6.74 15.07 -8.40
CA ALA A 25 -5.30 14.97 -8.63
C ALA A 25 -4.77 13.56 -8.36
N VAL A 26 -5.25 12.89 -7.31
CA VAL A 26 -4.88 11.51 -6.99
C VAL A 26 -5.39 10.54 -8.06
N THR A 27 -6.63 10.69 -8.54
CA THR A 27 -7.15 9.83 -9.61
C THR A 27 -6.38 10.00 -10.92
N ALA A 28 -5.99 11.23 -11.28
CA ALA A 28 -5.13 11.49 -12.43
C ALA A 28 -3.74 10.84 -12.30
N VAL A 29 -3.18 10.78 -11.09
CA VAL A 29 -1.95 10.04 -10.82
C VAL A 29 -2.14 8.53 -11.03
N LEU A 30 -3.21 7.95 -10.48
CA LEU A 30 -3.50 6.52 -10.64
C LEU A 30 -3.73 6.15 -12.11
N ASP A 31 -4.43 6.97 -12.87
CA ASP A 31 -4.65 6.75 -14.30
C ASP A 31 -3.33 6.78 -15.10
N ARG A 32 -2.43 7.74 -14.81
CA ARG A 32 -1.08 7.79 -15.40
C ARG A 32 -0.23 6.56 -15.10
N LEU A 33 -0.48 5.91 -13.97
CA LEU A 33 0.17 4.66 -13.58
C LEU A 33 -0.40 3.42 -14.30
N GLY A 34 -1.37 3.61 -15.19
CA GLY A 34 -2.08 2.55 -15.89
C GLY A 34 -3.20 1.90 -15.06
N LEU A 35 -3.57 2.50 -13.93
CA LEU A 35 -4.67 2.01 -13.10
C LEU A 35 -5.98 2.64 -13.55
N ARG A 36 -6.91 1.81 -14.03
CA ARG A 36 -8.23 2.26 -14.45
C ARG A 36 -9.05 2.70 -13.24
N VAL A 37 -9.29 4.00 -13.14
CA VAL A 37 -10.16 4.58 -12.12
C VAL A 37 -11.60 4.59 -12.64
N ALA A 38 -12.52 3.97 -11.91
CA ALA A 38 -13.96 3.99 -12.16
C ALA A 38 -14.68 4.41 -10.87
N ASP A 39 -15.50 5.47 -10.95
CA ASP A 39 -16.24 6.01 -9.80
C ASP A 39 -15.38 6.31 -8.57
N GLY A 40 -14.14 6.79 -8.79
CA GLY A 40 -13.16 7.05 -7.73
C GLY A 40 -12.52 5.80 -7.14
N SER A 41 -12.79 4.62 -7.69
CA SER A 41 -12.25 3.35 -7.25
C SER A 41 -11.32 2.70 -8.27
N VAL A 42 -10.34 1.97 -7.76
CA VAL A 42 -9.33 1.25 -8.54
C VAL A 42 -9.20 -0.18 -8.01
N PRO A 43 -9.43 -1.20 -8.86
CA PRO A 43 -9.13 -2.57 -8.48
C PRO A 43 -7.62 -2.84 -8.53
N LEU A 44 -7.08 -3.43 -7.46
CA LEU A 44 -5.67 -3.79 -7.27
C LEU A 44 -5.52 -5.30 -7.06
N GLY A 45 -6.18 -6.11 -7.88
CA GLY A 45 -6.31 -7.55 -7.67
C GLY A 45 -7.53 -7.86 -6.79
N ALA A 46 -7.32 -8.45 -5.61
CA ALA A 46 -8.38 -8.77 -4.64
C ALA A 46 -8.76 -7.58 -3.72
N ILE A 47 -8.14 -6.42 -3.95
CA ILE A 47 -8.28 -5.21 -3.13
C ILE A 47 -8.88 -4.12 -3.98
N VAL A 48 -9.74 -3.30 -3.39
CA VAL A 48 -10.25 -2.08 -4.02
C VAL A 48 -9.70 -0.87 -3.26
N LEU A 49 -9.01 0.01 -3.99
CA LEU A 49 -8.61 1.32 -3.50
C LEU A 49 -9.67 2.34 -3.89
N SER A 50 -10.29 3.01 -2.92
CA SER A 50 -11.22 4.11 -3.15
C SER A 50 -10.54 5.44 -2.80
N VAL A 51 -10.53 6.38 -3.73
CA VAL A 51 -10.07 7.76 -3.50
C VAL A 51 -11.27 8.59 -3.05
N ILE A 52 -11.21 9.14 -1.84
CA ILE A 52 -12.29 9.93 -1.24
C ILE A 52 -11.75 11.27 -0.76
N ALA A 53 -12.63 12.27 -0.61
CA ALA A 53 -12.23 13.56 -0.04
C ALA A 53 -11.80 13.40 1.43
N SER A 54 -10.74 14.09 1.83
CA SER A 54 -10.36 14.24 3.24
C SER A 54 -11.39 15.11 3.99
N ASP A 55 -11.54 14.88 5.29
CA ASP A 55 -12.50 15.57 6.17
C ASP A 55 -12.09 17.01 6.53
N GLY A 56 -11.14 17.59 5.77
CA GLY A 56 -10.73 19.00 5.88
C GLY A 56 -9.52 19.27 6.77
N ASP A 57 -8.83 18.25 7.26
CA ASP A 57 -7.60 18.40 8.06
C ASP A 57 -6.35 18.75 7.22
N GLY A 58 -6.50 18.82 5.89
CA GLY A 58 -5.43 19.20 4.97
C GLY A 58 -4.37 18.11 4.77
N LEU A 59 -4.64 16.88 5.22
CA LEU A 59 -3.74 15.74 5.13
C LEU A 59 -4.30 14.66 4.23
N ASP A 60 -3.42 14.09 3.41
CA ASP A 60 -3.70 12.87 2.68
C ASP A 60 -3.30 11.66 3.54
N ARG A 61 -4.12 10.61 3.57
CA ARG A 61 -3.83 9.38 4.33
C ARG A 61 -4.41 8.14 3.66
N LEU A 62 -3.77 7.00 3.87
CA LEU A 62 -4.36 5.70 3.59
C LEU A 62 -5.10 5.21 4.83
N GLU A 63 -6.18 4.50 4.60
CA GLU A 63 -6.95 3.81 5.64
C GLU A 63 -7.26 2.40 5.14
N VAL A 64 -7.18 1.43 6.05
CA VAL A 64 -7.62 0.06 5.81
C VAL A 64 -8.97 -0.10 6.48
N GLY A 65 -9.91 -0.78 5.84
CA GLY A 65 -11.07 -1.27 6.56
C GLY A 65 -11.67 -2.53 5.99
N ASP A 66 -12.60 -3.03 6.79
CA ASP A 66 -13.32 -4.27 6.54
C ASP A 66 -14.45 -4.00 5.56
N SER A 67 -14.62 -4.85 4.55
CA SER A 67 -15.79 -4.77 3.67
C SER A 67 -17.03 -5.32 4.40
N VAL A 68 -18.15 -4.62 4.28
CA VAL A 68 -19.49 -5.10 4.69
C VAL A 68 -20.30 -5.55 3.45
N ASP A 69 -19.69 -5.64 2.27
CA ASP A 69 -20.42 -5.96 1.04
C ASP A 69 -19.92 -7.23 0.35
N ASP A 70 -20.80 -8.24 0.31
CA ASP A 70 -20.59 -9.61 -0.18
C ASP A 70 -20.84 -9.73 -1.71
N SER A 71 -21.05 -8.60 -2.39
CA SER A 71 -21.62 -8.54 -3.73
C SER A 71 -20.59 -8.34 -4.86
N LEU A 72 -19.29 -8.29 -4.56
CA LEU A 72 -18.23 -8.18 -5.57
C LEU A 72 -17.76 -9.57 -6.02
N SER A 73 -18.45 -10.13 -7.01
CA SER A 73 -17.96 -11.29 -7.76
C SER A 73 -16.68 -10.89 -8.52
N ALA A 74 -15.52 -11.26 -7.97
CA ALA A 74 -14.22 -10.83 -8.47
C ALA A 74 -13.83 -11.58 -9.75
N THR A 75 -14.22 -11.07 -10.91
CA THR A 75 -13.36 -11.24 -12.08
C THR A 75 -12.11 -10.42 -11.81
N VAL A 76 -11.01 -11.06 -11.39
CA VAL A 76 -9.73 -10.37 -11.10
C VAL A 76 -9.33 -9.60 -12.36
N PRO A 77 -9.34 -8.26 -12.35
CA PRO A 77 -9.01 -7.50 -13.54
C PRO A 77 -7.57 -7.78 -13.94
N ARG A 78 -7.32 -7.94 -15.24
CA ARG A 78 -5.94 -7.90 -15.77
C ARG A 78 -5.45 -6.47 -15.65
N GLY A 79 -4.50 -6.22 -14.75
CA GLY A 79 -3.98 -4.88 -14.48
C GLY A 79 -3.00 -4.86 -13.32
N PRO A 80 -2.56 -3.66 -12.90
CA PRO A 80 -1.66 -3.51 -11.76
C PRO A 80 -2.25 -4.14 -10.48
N ARG A 81 -1.41 -4.80 -9.69
CA ARG A 81 -1.83 -5.48 -8.44
C ARG A 81 -1.09 -4.90 -7.24
N LEU A 82 -1.76 -4.87 -6.08
CA LEU A 82 -1.08 -4.53 -4.84
C LEU A 82 -0.22 -5.72 -4.40
N ALA A 83 1.10 -5.51 -4.39
CA ALA A 83 2.07 -6.48 -3.91
C ALA A 83 2.16 -6.48 -2.39
N ALA A 84 2.18 -5.28 -1.81
CA ALA A 84 2.18 -5.08 -0.37
C ALA A 84 1.67 -3.68 0.01
N LEU A 85 1.15 -3.55 1.23
CA LEU A 85 0.89 -2.27 1.88
C LEU A 85 2.04 -1.94 2.84
N GLY A 86 2.67 -0.79 2.64
CA GLY A 86 3.67 -0.25 3.54
C GLY A 86 3.02 0.42 4.75
N TRP A 87 3.39 -0.02 5.95
CA TRP A 87 2.89 0.49 7.22
C TRP A 87 4.01 1.18 7.99
N ALA A 88 3.93 2.50 8.16
CA ALA A 88 4.87 3.26 8.96
C ALA A 88 4.72 2.92 10.45
N THR A 89 5.84 2.66 11.11
CA THR A 89 5.89 2.42 12.55
C THR A 89 7.22 2.91 13.12
N VAL A 90 7.25 3.26 14.40
CA VAL A 90 8.51 3.58 15.11
C VAL A 90 9.23 2.32 15.60
N ASP A 91 8.60 1.14 15.53
CA ASP A 91 9.12 -0.12 16.07
C ASP A 91 8.43 -1.31 15.38
N ALA A 92 9.12 -1.88 14.38
CA ALA A 92 8.56 -2.98 13.59
C ALA A 92 8.36 -4.25 14.42
N GLU A 93 9.26 -4.54 15.36
CA GLU A 93 9.17 -5.73 16.21
C GLU A 93 7.95 -5.67 17.14
N ARG A 94 7.73 -4.52 17.79
CA ARG A 94 6.57 -4.31 18.66
C ARG A 94 5.27 -4.45 17.88
N LEU A 95 5.18 -3.85 16.69
CA LEU A 95 3.97 -3.93 15.87
C LEU A 95 3.74 -5.36 15.38
N ALA A 96 4.78 -6.07 14.95
CA ALA A 96 4.69 -7.47 14.53
C ALA A 96 4.20 -8.37 15.68
N ALA A 97 4.74 -8.19 16.89
CA ALA A 97 4.31 -8.88 18.10
C ALA A 97 2.83 -8.60 18.42
N ALA A 98 2.39 -7.34 18.31
CA ALA A 98 0.99 -6.96 18.51
C ALA A 98 0.04 -7.61 17.47
N LEU A 99 0.52 -7.82 16.24
CA LEU A 99 -0.21 -8.54 15.19
C LEU A 99 -0.14 -10.08 15.35
N GLY A 100 0.66 -10.59 16.31
CA GLY A 100 0.89 -12.02 16.48
C GLY A 100 1.58 -12.66 15.27
N LYS A 101 2.43 -11.90 14.57
CA LYS A 101 3.17 -12.35 13.38
C LYS A 101 4.66 -12.13 13.56
N PRO A 102 5.52 -13.09 13.19
CA PRO A 102 6.95 -12.83 13.12
C PRO A 102 7.27 -11.91 11.93
N LEU A 103 8.33 -11.13 12.07
CA LEU A 103 8.97 -10.48 10.92
C LEU A 103 9.60 -11.55 10.02
N ALA A 104 9.69 -11.27 8.73
CA ALA A 104 10.58 -12.01 7.85
C ALA A 104 12.03 -11.84 8.30
N ASP A 105 12.85 -12.88 8.10
CA ASP A 105 14.25 -12.89 8.53
C ASP A 105 15.08 -11.80 7.83
N ASP A 106 14.68 -11.39 6.62
CA ASP A 106 15.36 -10.37 5.84
C ASP A 106 14.67 -9.00 6.00
N ALA A 107 15.43 -8.05 6.55
CA ALA A 107 15.13 -6.63 6.49
C ALA A 107 15.73 -6.02 5.21
N HIS A 108 15.02 -5.06 4.62
CA HIS A 108 15.43 -4.42 3.37
C HIS A 108 15.39 -2.91 3.48
N ASP A 109 16.54 -2.26 3.27
CA ASP A 109 16.60 -0.81 3.15
C ASP A 109 15.72 -0.31 2.01
N ASP A 110 14.95 0.74 2.29
CA ASP A 110 14.20 1.54 1.33
C ASP A 110 14.70 2.99 1.40
N PRO A 111 15.83 3.31 0.76
CA PRO A 111 16.42 4.65 0.81
C PRO A 111 15.50 5.70 0.15
N ALA A 112 14.60 5.29 -0.75
CA ALA A 112 13.64 6.21 -1.36
C ALA A 112 12.59 6.66 -0.35
N LEU A 113 12.17 5.79 0.57
CA LEU A 113 11.29 6.15 1.67
C LEU A 113 12.04 6.61 2.93
N GLY A 114 13.35 6.37 3.00
CA GLY A 114 14.18 6.66 4.18
C GLY A 114 13.86 5.72 5.34
N ALA A 115 13.62 4.44 5.04
CA ALA A 115 13.18 3.44 5.99
C ALA A 115 13.88 2.11 5.81
N THR A 116 13.79 1.27 6.83
CA THR A 116 14.05 -0.17 6.76
C THR A 116 12.70 -0.88 6.70
N GLY A 117 12.53 -1.73 5.69
CA GLY A 117 11.33 -2.53 5.46
C GLY A 117 11.47 -3.93 6.03
N HIS A 118 10.46 -4.37 6.77
CA HIS A 118 10.34 -5.74 7.26
C HIS A 118 9.06 -6.37 6.72
N GLY A 119 9.20 -7.43 5.94
CA GLY A 119 8.04 -8.16 5.41
C GLY A 119 7.27 -8.87 6.53
N ILE A 120 5.94 -8.82 6.48
CA ILE A 120 5.08 -9.70 7.28
C ILE A 120 4.17 -10.47 6.32
N ALA A 121 4.28 -11.80 6.38
CA ALA A 121 3.37 -12.68 5.69
C ALA A 121 1.98 -12.62 6.35
N SER A 122 1.06 -11.92 5.70
CA SER A 122 -0.35 -11.89 6.05
C SER A 122 -1.16 -12.61 4.97
N ALA A 123 -2.19 -13.35 5.40
CA ALA A 123 -2.96 -14.21 4.51
C ALA A 123 -3.88 -13.44 3.55
N SER A 124 -4.22 -12.18 3.86
CA SER A 124 -5.19 -11.37 3.10
C SER A 124 -4.56 -10.16 2.40
N LEU A 125 -3.55 -9.55 3.01
CA LEU A 125 -2.86 -8.38 2.48
C LEU A 125 -1.40 -8.42 2.95
N PRO A 126 -0.42 -8.66 2.07
CA PRO A 126 0.99 -8.60 2.44
C PRO A 126 1.33 -7.21 2.99
N LEU A 127 2.04 -7.17 4.12
CA LEU A 127 2.47 -5.93 4.75
C LEU A 127 3.99 -5.82 4.70
N VAL A 128 4.47 -4.59 4.55
CA VAL A 128 5.86 -4.22 4.84
C VAL A 128 5.82 -3.21 5.97
N LEU A 129 6.35 -3.56 7.13
CA LEU A 129 6.54 -2.61 8.22
C LEU A 129 7.73 -1.73 7.88
N LEU A 130 7.52 -0.41 7.91
CA LEU A 130 8.51 0.60 7.53
C LEU A 130 8.93 1.36 8.78
N GLU A 131 10.12 1.02 9.27
CA GLU A 131 10.75 1.71 10.39
C GLU A 131 11.68 2.82 9.85
N PRO A 132 11.61 4.06 10.34
CA PRO A 132 12.44 5.14 9.83
C PRO A 132 13.92 4.87 10.11
N ALA A 133 14.74 4.81 9.06
CA ALA A 133 16.19 4.66 9.17
C ALA A 133 16.93 6.00 9.12
N THR A 134 16.27 7.04 8.58
CA THR A 134 16.80 8.40 8.43
C THR A 134 15.70 9.44 8.64
N GLU A 135 16.06 10.73 8.63
CA GLU A 135 15.11 11.86 8.54
C GLU A 135 14.46 11.96 7.15
N GLY A 136 13.83 10.86 6.72
CA GLY A 136 13.25 10.69 5.40
C GLY A 136 11.74 10.85 5.35
N ARG A 137 11.15 10.28 4.30
CA ARG A 137 9.70 10.35 4.03
C ARG A 137 8.89 9.64 5.12
N ILE A 138 9.37 8.50 5.62
CA ILE A 138 8.69 7.76 6.68
C ILE A 138 8.74 8.51 8.02
N ALA A 139 9.88 9.10 8.39
CA ALA A 139 9.95 9.96 9.56
C ALA A 139 8.98 11.16 9.45
N ALA A 140 8.92 11.80 8.27
CA ALA A 140 8.00 12.90 8.00
C ALA A 140 6.52 12.49 8.01
N ALA A 141 6.21 11.25 7.62
CA ALA A 141 4.87 10.69 7.70
C ALA A 141 4.48 10.41 9.16
N LEU A 142 5.33 9.71 9.91
CA LEU A 142 5.13 9.42 11.34
C LEU A 142 4.90 10.69 12.16
N ALA A 143 5.69 11.74 11.92
CA ALA A 143 5.56 13.01 12.64
C ALA A 143 4.22 13.73 12.39
N ARG A 144 3.56 13.47 11.25
CA ARG A 144 2.31 14.15 10.86
C ARG A 144 1.07 13.30 11.05
N LEU A 145 1.18 11.99 10.79
CA LEU A 145 0.05 11.06 10.68
C LEU A 145 0.07 10.01 11.80
N GLY A 146 1.17 9.87 12.54
CA GLY A 146 1.38 8.75 13.45
C GLY A 146 1.68 7.45 12.69
N GLU A 147 1.60 6.33 13.42
CA GLU A 147 1.76 5.00 12.83
C GLU A 147 0.55 4.63 11.96
N GLY A 148 0.78 3.94 10.85
CA GLY A 148 -0.31 3.60 9.94
C GLY A 148 0.13 3.28 8.51
N PRO A 149 -0.82 2.91 7.65
CA PRO A 149 -0.55 2.66 6.24
C PRO A 149 -0.13 3.95 5.53
N VAL A 150 0.95 3.87 4.73
CA VAL A 150 1.56 5.06 4.11
C VAL A 150 2.06 4.82 2.69
N ALA A 151 2.26 3.57 2.26
CA ALA A 151 2.78 3.27 0.93
C ALA A 151 2.05 2.12 0.26
N LEU A 152 1.86 2.23 -1.06
CA LEU A 152 1.34 1.15 -1.91
C LEU A 152 2.49 0.61 -2.77
N TYR A 153 2.83 -0.67 -2.64
CA TYR A 153 3.75 -1.34 -3.54
C TYR A 153 2.96 -2.03 -4.65
N LEU A 154 3.08 -1.55 -5.88
CA LEU A 154 2.28 -1.99 -7.02
C LEU A 154 3.12 -2.79 -8.01
N GLU A 155 2.63 -3.93 -8.48
CA GLU A 155 3.23 -4.68 -9.58
C GLU A 155 2.46 -4.46 -10.87
N GLY A 156 3.17 -4.45 -12.00
CA GLY A 156 2.57 -4.27 -13.32
C GLY A 156 2.07 -2.84 -13.59
N ALA A 157 2.31 -1.90 -12.68
CA ALA A 157 2.08 -0.48 -12.91
C ALA A 157 3.06 0.05 -13.97
N THR A 158 2.54 0.80 -14.92
CA THR A 158 3.35 1.43 -15.98
C THR A 158 3.72 2.84 -15.55
N LEU A 159 5.00 3.16 -15.52
CA LEU A 159 5.50 4.49 -15.19
C LEU A 159 6.12 5.17 -16.40
N GLY A 160 5.75 6.43 -16.63
CA GLY A 160 6.54 7.34 -17.45
C GLY A 160 7.90 7.62 -16.79
N PRO A 161 8.99 7.81 -17.56
CA PRO A 161 10.33 8.02 -17.01
C PRO A 161 10.47 9.32 -16.20
N ASP A 162 9.68 10.34 -16.49
CA ASP A 162 9.82 11.69 -15.90
C ASP A 162 9.12 11.85 -14.53
N ASP A 163 8.20 10.92 -14.20
CA ASP A 163 7.33 11.03 -13.01
C ASP A 163 7.82 10.21 -11.80
N ALA A 164 8.93 9.48 -11.94
CA ALA A 164 9.35 8.49 -10.97
C ALA A 164 10.85 8.57 -10.65
N THR A 165 11.19 8.38 -9.37
CA THR A 165 12.58 8.23 -8.95
C THR A 165 12.93 6.74 -8.91
N PRO A 166 13.99 6.28 -9.61
CA PRO A 166 14.46 4.90 -9.49
C PRO A 166 14.81 4.51 -8.05
N VAL A 167 14.48 3.29 -7.67
CA VAL A 167 14.74 2.72 -6.34
C VAL A 167 15.38 1.35 -6.51
N THR A 168 16.67 1.26 -6.22
CA THR A 168 17.47 0.03 -6.37
C THR A 168 17.20 -1.03 -5.31
N ARG A 169 16.45 -0.71 -4.24
CA ARG A 169 15.93 -1.66 -3.27
C ARG A 169 14.78 -1.02 -2.51
N THR A 170 13.63 -1.66 -2.50
CA THR A 170 12.44 -1.23 -1.78
C THR A 170 12.30 -2.03 -0.48
N GLY A 171 11.38 -1.63 0.40
CA GLY A 171 11.06 -2.39 1.61
C GLY A 171 10.54 -3.81 1.35
N THR A 172 10.21 -4.16 0.09
CA THR A 172 9.88 -5.53 -0.34
C THR A 172 11.10 -6.35 -0.80
N GLY A 173 12.30 -5.76 -0.78
CA GLY A 173 13.53 -6.37 -1.30
C GLY A 173 13.69 -6.29 -2.82
N ARG A 174 12.67 -5.81 -3.55
CA ARG A 174 12.66 -5.69 -5.01
C ARG A 174 13.08 -4.30 -5.46
N ASN A 175 13.55 -4.21 -6.69
CA ASN A 175 13.72 -2.93 -7.37
C ASN A 175 12.35 -2.31 -7.68
N GLY A 176 12.32 -0.99 -7.77
CA GLY A 176 11.11 -0.28 -8.09
C GLY A 176 11.36 1.17 -8.43
N ARG A 177 10.27 1.92 -8.48
CA ARG A 177 10.28 3.35 -8.76
C ARG A 177 9.27 4.03 -7.86
N LEU A 178 9.74 5.02 -7.11
CA LEU A 178 8.90 5.84 -6.26
C LEU A 178 8.22 6.91 -7.12
N PHE A 179 6.90 6.87 -7.19
CA PHE A 179 6.12 7.94 -7.77
C PHE A 179 6.13 9.16 -6.85
N ARG A 180 6.35 10.35 -7.42
CA ARG A 180 6.33 11.59 -6.64
C ARG A 180 4.91 11.92 -6.19
N SER A 181 4.63 11.72 -4.90
CA SER A 181 3.47 12.34 -4.28
C SER A 181 3.65 13.86 -4.26
N ALA A 182 2.57 14.61 -4.50
CA ALA A 182 2.55 16.06 -4.31
C ALA A 182 2.78 16.44 -2.84
N ARG A 183 2.63 15.49 -1.91
CA ARG A 183 2.83 15.67 -0.48
C ARG A 183 4.10 14.94 0.00
N PRO A 184 4.97 15.59 0.78
CA PRO A 184 6.21 14.96 1.26
C PRO A 184 5.97 13.86 2.31
N SER A 185 4.82 13.85 2.98
CA SER A 185 4.45 12.90 4.05
C SER A 185 3.59 11.73 3.58
N GLY A 186 3.39 11.59 2.27
CA GLY A 186 2.62 10.51 1.68
C GLY A 186 1.12 10.83 1.56
N PRO A 187 0.31 9.83 1.15
CA PRO A 187 0.72 8.46 0.82
C PRO A 187 1.68 8.36 -0.38
N PHE A 188 2.45 7.28 -0.41
CA PHE A 188 3.47 6.99 -1.43
C PHE A 188 3.03 5.84 -2.33
N ILE A 189 3.40 5.89 -3.62
CA ILE A 189 3.21 4.77 -4.54
C ILE A 189 4.59 4.33 -5.03
N VAL A 190 4.89 3.04 -4.89
CA VAL A 190 6.12 2.42 -5.37
C VAL A 190 5.74 1.38 -6.41
N ALA A 191 6.05 1.61 -7.68
CA ALA A 191 5.88 0.59 -8.71
C ALA A 191 7.09 -0.35 -8.69
N LEU A 192 6.84 -1.64 -8.50
CA LEU A 192 7.86 -2.67 -8.50
C LEU A 192 8.22 -3.06 -9.94
N GLU A 193 9.51 -3.27 -10.16
CA GLU A 193 9.99 -3.84 -11.42
C GLU A 193 9.60 -5.33 -11.50
N PRO A 194 9.25 -5.83 -12.70
CA PRO A 194 8.83 -7.22 -12.91
C PRO A 194 9.91 -8.24 -12.55
#